data_AF-A0A497BFU7-F1
#
_entry.id   AF-A0A497BFU7-F1
#
_cell.length_a   1.000
_cell.length_b   1.000
_cell.length_c   1.000
_cell.angle_alpha   90.00
_cell.angle_beta   90.00
_cell.angle_gamma   90.00
#
_symmetry.space_group_name_H-M   'P 1'
#
loop_
_entity.id
_entity.type
_entity.pdbx_description
1 polymer ?
#
loop_
_entity_poly.entity_id
_entity_poly.type
_entity_poly.pdbx_seq_one_letter_code
_entity_poly.pdbx_strand_id
1 'polypeptide(L)'
;MWKISAGIILTCVVILILLWIYNRGEAKTVSLLRAELERTLKMQNDTLEVLREVMYKSEKEWLKLRTEVKELTERYKEGKMAAEEIKDVYIPKLLEALQKAEEHIGHMRQYQAVLEQKVNTLRLQVETERMIASLQWRRGFTTGIVVGLVAVAIIILLVK
;
A
#
# COMPACT_ATOMS: atom_id res chain seq x y z
N MET A 1 49.02 -21.75 -33.05
CA MET A 1 48.02 -22.75 -32.59
C MET A 1 48.18 -23.01 -31.09
N TRP A 2 47.63 -22.14 -30.25
CA TRP A 2 47.47 -22.47 -28.83
C TRP A 2 46.15 -23.25 -28.70
N LYS A 3 46.21 -24.53 -28.34
CA LYS A 3 45.01 -25.35 -28.14
C LYS A 3 44.34 -24.88 -26.84
N ILE A 4 43.21 -24.18 -26.92
CA ILE A 4 42.37 -23.94 -25.75
C ILE A 4 41.93 -25.31 -25.22
N SER A 5 42.14 -25.53 -23.93
CA SER A 5 41.65 -26.72 -23.24
C SER A 5 40.13 -26.72 -23.24
N ALA A 6 39.52 -27.83 -23.64
CA ALA A 6 38.07 -28.04 -23.56
C ALA A 6 37.48 -27.76 -22.16
N GLY A 7 38.31 -27.85 -21.11
CA GLY A 7 37.94 -27.48 -19.75
C GLY A 7 37.52 -26.02 -19.60
N ILE A 8 38.21 -25.06 -20.25
CA ILE A 8 37.90 -23.63 -20.12
C ILE A 8 36.52 -23.31 -20.74
N ILE A 9 36.24 -23.87 -21.91
CA ILE A 9 34.96 -23.68 -22.61
C ILE A 9 33.82 -24.24 -21.74
N LEU A 10 34.01 -25.45 -21.18
CA LEU A 10 33.00 -26.07 -20.32
C LEU A 10 32.72 -25.23 -19.06
N THR A 11 33.76 -24.72 -18.39
CA THR A 11 33.59 -23.87 -17.20
C THR A 11 32.84 -22.57 -17.53
N CYS A 12 33.15 -21.92 -18.66
CA CYS A 12 32.42 -20.73 -19.10
C CYS A 12 30.93 -21.01 -19.37
N VAL A 13 30.61 -22.12 -20.02
CA VAL A 13 29.21 -22.52 -20.29
C VAL A 13 28.44 -22.75 -18.99
N VAL A 14 29.05 -23.45 -18.02
CA VAL A 14 28.42 -23.69 -16.71
C VAL A 14 28.14 -22.37 -15.98
N ILE A 15 29.10 -21.44 -15.97
CA ILE A 15 28.91 -20.11 -15.34
C ILE A 15 27.77 -19.34 -16.00
N LEU A 16 27.67 -19.36 -17.33
CA LEU A 16 26.58 -18.69 -18.06
C LEU A 16 25.20 -19.28 -17.74
N ILE A 17 25.10 -20.61 -17.63
CA ILE A 17 23.85 -21.29 -17.24
C ILE A 17 23.45 -20.91 -15.82
N LEU A 18 24.39 -20.92 -14.87
CA LEU A 18 24.13 -20.54 -13.48
C LEU A 18 23.65 -19.08 -13.38
N LEU A 19 24.32 -18.15 -14.09
CA LEU A 19 23.90 -16.75 -14.17
C LEU A 19 22.49 -16.60 -14.78
N TRP A 20 22.17 -17.37 -15.81
CA TRP A 20 20.84 -17.31 -16.43
C TRP A 20 19.73 -17.80 -15.50
N ILE A 21 19.94 -18.93 -14.81
CA ILE A 21 18.97 -19.47 -13.84
C ILE A 21 18.76 -18.47 -12.69
N TYR A 22 19.84 -17.91 -12.15
CA TYR A 22 19.80 -16.92 -11.09
C TYR A 22 18.97 -15.68 -11.49
N ASN A 23 19.28 -15.08 -12.65
CA ASN A 23 18.53 -13.92 -13.17
C ASN A 23 17.06 -14.24 -13.44
N ARG A 24 16.75 -15.46 -13.91
CA ARG A 24 15.36 -15.89 -14.15
C ARG A 24 14.57 -16.08 -12.85
N GLY A 25 15.24 -16.51 -11.78
CA GLY A 25 14.66 -16.62 -10.44
C GLY A 25 14.27 -15.26 -9.88
N GLU A 26 15.21 -14.31 -9.88
CA GLU A 26 14.96 -12.94 -9.41
C GLU A 26 13.82 -12.26 -10.16
N ALA A 27 13.78 -12.37 -11.49
CA ALA A 27 12.72 -11.77 -12.31
C ALA A 27 11.32 -12.32 -11.97
N LYS A 28 11.21 -13.62 -11.66
CA LYS A 28 9.94 -14.23 -11.23
C LYS A 28 9.51 -13.72 -9.85
N THR A 29 10.44 -13.65 -8.91
CA THR A 29 10.17 -13.19 -7.53
C THR A 29 9.71 -11.73 -7.51
N VAL A 30 10.38 -10.85 -8.27
CA VAL A 30 9.99 -9.43 -8.41
C VAL A 30 8.61 -9.29 -9.06
N SER A 31 8.31 -10.10 -10.07
CA SER A 31 6.98 -10.09 -10.72
C SER A 31 5.86 -10.55 -9.78
N LEU A 32 6.10 -11.58 -8.96
CA LEU A 32 5.11 -12.10 -8.00
C LEU A 32 4.86 -11.07 -6.89
N LEU A 33 5.94 -10.54 -6.31
CA LEU A 33 5.88 -9.52 -5.26
C LEU A 33 5.12 -8.28 -5.72
N ARG A 34 5.37 -7.82 -6.95
CA ARG A 34 4.63 -6.70 -7.54
C ARG A 34 3.13 -6.99 -7.66
N ALA A 35 2.75 -8.17 -8.13
CA ALA A 35 1.33 -8.53 -8.27
C ALA A 35 0.62 -8.56 -6.91
N GLU A 36 1.31 -9.06 -5.88
CA GLU A 36 0.79 -9.08 -4.51
C GLU A 36 0.68 -7.67 -3.91
N LEU A 37 1.68 -6.81 -4.12
CA LEU A 37 1.63 -5.41 -3.71
C LEU A 37 0.51 -4.63 -4.43
N GLU A 38 0.34 -4.81 -5.75
CA GLU A 38 -0.75 -4.18 -6.51
C GLU A 38 -2.13 -4.65 -6.04
N ARG A 39 -2.28 -5.95 -5.75
CA ARG A 39 -3.52 -6.51 -5.16
C ARG A 39 -3.80 -5.93 -3.78
N THR A 40 -2.78 -5.85 -2.93
CA THR A 40 -2.89 -5.31 -1.57
C THR A 40 -3.24 -3.83 -1.60
N LEU A 41 -2.60 -3.05 -2.46
CA LEU A 41 -2.91 -1.64 -2.66
C LEU A 41 -4.35 -1.43 -3.11
N LYS A 42 -4.86 -2.27 -4.03
CA LYS A 42 -6.27 -2.22 -4.44
C LYS A 42 -7.20 -2.47 -3.26
N MET A 43 -7.01 -3.57 -2.54
CA MET A 43 -7.84 -3.93 -1.39
C MET A 43 -7.85 -2.84 -0.30
N GLN A 44 -6.70 -2.20 -0.04
CA GLN A 44 -6.60 -1.12 0.94
C GLN A 44 -7.30 0.17 0.47
N ASN A 45 -7.27 0.48 -0.84
CA ASN A 45 -8.06 1.58 -1.41
C ASN A 45 -9.56 1.31 -1.32
N ASP A 46 -10.00 0.10 -1.69
CA ASP A 46 -11.41 -0.29 -1.60
C ASP A 46 -11.90 -0.19 -0.14
N THR A 47 -11.07 -0.61 0.82
CA THR A 47 -11.36 -0.49 2.26
C THR A 47 -11.45 0.97 2.72
N LEU A 48 -10.55 1.84 2.23
CA LEU A 48 -10.61 3.28 2.51
C LEU A 48 -11.90 3.92 1.99
N GLU A 49 -12.35 3.52 0.80
CA GLU A 49 -13.57 4.05 0.21
C GLU A 49 -14.80 3.68 1.04
N VAL A 50 -14.91 2.41 1.44
CA VAL A 50 -15.98 1.95 2.34
C VAL A 50 -15.92 2.69 3.69
N LEU A 51 -14.72 2.83 4.27
CA LEU A 51 -14.55 3.55 5.54
C LEU A 51 -15.01 5.01 5.43
N ARG A 52 -14.65 5.70 4.33
CA ARG A 52 -15.10 7.08 4.05
C ARG A 52 -16.61 7.19 3.93
N GLU A 53 -17.24 6.24 3.24
CA GLU A 53 -18.70 6.22 3.10
C GLU A 53 -19.41 6.01 4.45
N VAL A 54 -18.93 5.06 5.25
CA VAL A 54 -19.45 4.81 6.60
C VAL A 54 -19.27 6.03 7.48
N MET A 55 -18.07 6.63 7.48
CA MET A 55 -17.79 7.84 8.26
C MET A 55 -18.70 9.01 7.86
N TYR A 56 -18.91 9.24 6.57
CA TYR A 56 -19.80 10.29 6.09
C TYR A 56 -21.25 10.10 6.57
N LYS A 57 -21.75 8.86 6.53
CA LYS A 57 -23.09 8.53 7.05
C LYS A 57 -23.17 8.74 8.56
N SER A 58 -22.20 8.22 9.32
CA SER A 58 -22.15 8.36 10.77
C SER A 58 -22.03 9.81 11.22
N GLU A 59 -21.21 10.62 10.54
CA GLU A 59 -21.05 12.05 10.84
C GLU A 59 -22.35 12.82 10.59
N LYS A 60 -23.05 12.51 9.49
CA LYS A 60 -24.35 13.10 9.18
C LYS A 60 -25.41 12.75 10.22
N GLU A 61 -25.48 11.48 10.66
CA GLU A 61 -26.40 11.04 11.70
C GLU A 61 -26.09 11.69 13.05
N TRP A 62 -24.81 11.80 13.41
CA TRP A 62 -24.38 12.48 14.62
C TRP A 62 -24.75 13.97 14.60
N LEU A 63 -24.51 14.67 13.49
CA LEU A 63 -24.91 16.08 13.34
C LEU A 63 -26.42 16.28 13.53
N LYS A 64 -27.22 15.34 13.00
CA LYS A 64 -28.68 15.35 13.16
C LYS A 64 -29.07 15.17 14.63
N LEU A 65 -28.57 14.12 15.28
CA LEU A 65 -28.84 13.84 16.70
C LEU A 65 -28.41 15.01 17.60
N ARG A 66 -27.23 15.59 17.34
CA ARG A 66 -26.74 16.76 18.06
C ARG A 66 -27.69 17.96 17.92
N THR A 67 -28.24 18.17 16.73
CA THR A 67 -29.21 19.25 16.47
C THR A 67 -30.52 19.00 17.23
N GLU A 68 -31.05 17.78 17.15
CA GLU A 68 -32.27 17.37 17.88
C GLU A 68 -32.11 17.54 19.40
N VAL A 69 -30.97 17.12 19.96
CA VAL A 69 -30.67 17.30 21.40
C VAL A 69 -30.58 18.78 21.76
N LYS A 70 -29.96 19.61 20.91
CA LYS A 70 -29.89 21.06 21.13
C LYS A 70 -31.27 21.70 21.14
N GLU A 71 -32.13 21.34 20.19
CA GLU A 71 -33.52 21.83 20.13
C GLU A 71 -34.34 21.40 21.35
N LEU A 72 -34.20 20.14 21.79
CA LEU A 72 -34.84 19.64 23.02
C LEU A 72 -34.36 20.42 24.25
N THR A 73 -33.06 20.73 24.31
CA THR A 73 -32.46 21.49 25.41
C THR A 73 -32.97 22.94 25.44
N GLU A 74 -33.09 23.60 24.28
CA GLU A 74 -33.64 24.97 24.20
C GLU A 74 -35.13 25.01 24.55
N ARG A 75 -35.94 24.07 24.04
CA ARG A 75 -37.35 23.94 24.43
C ARG A 75 -37.55 23.71 25.92
N TYR A 76 -36.65 22.96 26.55
CA TYR A 76 -36.64 22.77 28.00
C TYR A 76 -36.33 24.08 28.74
N LYS A 77 -35.30 24.84 28.32
CA LYS A 77 -34.96 26.16 28.90
C LYS A 77 -36.11 27.16 28.81
N GLU A 78 -36.91 27.09 27.76
CA GLU A 78 -38.10 27.93 27.56
C GLU A 78 -39.30 27.54 28.47
N GLY A 79 -39.16 26.54 29.34
CA GLY A 79 -40.23 26.11 30.26
C GLY A 79 -41.38 25.35 29.59
N LYS A 80 -41.19 24.90 28.33
CA LYS A 80 -42.23 24.20 27.55
C LYS A 80 -42.33 22.69 27.85
N MET A 81 -41.62 22.20 28.87
CA MET A 81 -41.52 20.78 29.25
C MET A 81 -41.49 20.64 30.78
N ALA A 82 -42.05 19.56 31.33
CA ALA A 82 -42.02 19.28 32.77
C ALA A 82 -40.57 19.17 33.27
N ALA A 83 -40.25 19.90 34.34
CA ALA A 83 -38.90 20.35 34.63
C ALA A 83 -38.02 19.29 35.31
N GLU A 84 -38.58 18.44 36.19
CA GLU A 84 -37.77 17.59 37.07
C GLU A 84 -37.15 16.35 36.39
N GLU A 85 -37.90 15.52 35.67
CA GLU A 85 -37.35 14.25 35.14
C GLU A 85 -36.34 14.45 34.00
N ILE A 86 -36.49 15.53 33.24
CA ILE A 86 -35.70 15.78 32.03
C ILE A 86 -34.34 16.39 32.36
N LYS A 87 -34.29 17.25 33.37
CA LYS A 87 -33.09 17.98 33.77
C LYS A 87 -32.04 17.09 34.41
N ASP A 88 -32.47 16.25 35.33
CA ASP A 88 -31.54 15.57 36.24
C ASP A 88 -31.12 14.19 35.72
N VAL A 89 -31.91 13.58 34.83
CA VAL A 89 -31.65 12.19 34.35
C VAL A 89 -31.39 12.12 32.85
N TYR A 90 -32.19 12.78 32.01
CA TYR A 90 -32.11 12.60 30.56
C TYR A 90 -31.05 13.47 29.89
N ILE A 91 -30.93 14.75 30.28
CA ILE A 91 -29.92 15.66 29.70
C ILE A 91 -28.48 15.15 29.91
N PRO A 92 -28.06 14.73 31.13
CA PRO A 92 -26.71 14.21 31.34
C PRO A 92 -26.41 12.95 30.50
N LYS A 93 -27.38 12.02 30.41
CA LYS A 93 -27.23 10.79 29.59
C LYS A 93 -27.13 11.09 28.10
N LEU A 94 -27.90 12.05 27.61
CA LEU A 94 -27.83 12.50 26.21
C LEU A 94 -26.50 13.17 25.89
N LEU A 95 -25.99 14.00 26.80
CA LEU A 95 -24.67 14.63 26.66
C LEU A 95 -23.54 13.59 26.70
N GLU A 96 -23.61 12.61 27.60
CA GLU A 96 -22.65 11.51 27.67
C GLU A 96 -22.67 10.66 26.38
N ALA A 97 -23.86 10.34 25.85
CA ALA A 97 -24.00 9.61 24.60
C ALA A 97 -23.43 10.40 23.41
N LEU A 98 -23.67 11.72 23.36
CA LEU A 98 -23.09 12.60 22.33
C LEU A 98 -21.56 12.66 22.43
N GLN A 99 -21.01 12.75 23.64
CA GLN A 99 -19.57 12.78 23.85
C GLN A 99 -18.91 11.46 23.42
N LYS A 100 -19.49 10.31 23.78
CA LYS A 100 -18.99 9.00 23.33
C LYS A 100 -19.05 8.85 21.82
N ALA A 101 -20.10 9.35 21.18
CA ALA A 101 -20.22 9.35 19.73
C ALA A 101 -19.17 10.26 19.06
N GLU A 102 -18.90 11.43 19.63
CA GLU A 102 -17.86 12.35 19.16
C GLU A 102 -16.46 11.75 19.27
N GLU A 103 -16.16 11.09 20.40
CA GLU A 103 -14.93 10.32 20.59
C GLU A 103 -14.79 9.21 19.54
N HIS A 104 -15.87 8.45 19.28
CA HIS A 104 -15.86 7.39 18.28
C HIS A 104 -15.59 7.91 16.86
N ILE A 105 -16.20 9.04 16.48
CA ILE A 105 -15.92 9.72 15.20
C ILE A 105 -14.47 10.19 15.15
N GLY A 106 -13.95 10.72 16.26
CA GLY A 106 -12.54 11.11 16.40
C GLY A 106 -11.59 9.94 16.13
N HIS A 107 -11.86 8.78 16.74
CA HIS A 107 -11.09 7.56 16.50
C HIS A 107 -11.19 7.09 15.04
N MET A 108 -12.38 7.11 14.43
CA MET A 108 -12.55 6.74 13.02
C MET A 108 -11.71 7.63 12.09
N ARG A 109 -11.66 8.95 12.34
CA ARG A 109 -10.79 9.87 11.58
C ARG A 109 -9.30 9.54 11.76
N GLN A 110 -8.87 9.20 12.97
CA GLN A 110 -7.49 8.76 13.22
C GLN A 110 -7.17 7.46 12.46
N TYR A 111 -8.07 6.47 12.50
CA TYR A 111 -7.92 5.23 11.75
C TYR A 111 -7.86 5.48 10.23
N GLN A 112 -8.71 6.37 9.71
CA GLN A 112 -8.66 6.78 8.30
C GLN A 112 -7.30 7.37 7.94
N ALA A 113 -6.77 8.30 8.75
CA ALA A 113 -5.48 8.92 8.47
C ALA A 113 -4.32 7.90 8.45
N VAL A 114 -4.32 6.96 9.40
CA VAL A 114 -3.33 5.86 9.42
C VAL A 114 -3.47 4.97 8.19
N LEU A 115 -4.69 4.67 7.77
CA LEU A 115 -4.96 3.83 6.60
C LEU A 115 -4.54 4.53 5.29
N GLU A 116 -4.79 5.84 5.16
CA GLU A 116 -4.34 6.67 4.05
C GLU A 116 -2.81 6.72 3.96
N GLN A 117 -2.12 6.86 5.10
CA GLN A 117 -0.66 6.82 5.15
C GLN A 117 -0.11 5.45 4.69
N LYS A 118 -0.74 4.35 5.10
CA LYS A 118 -0.36 3.00 4.65
C LYS A 118 -0.56 2.82 3.15
N VAL A 119 -1.68 3.31 2.61
CA VAL A 119 -1.96 3.28 1.17
C VAL A 119 -0.94 4.09 0.38
N ASN A 120 -0.59 5.29 0.83
CA ASN A 120 0.45 6.10 0.21
C ASN A 120 1.81 5.41 0.24
N THR A 121 2.16 4.76 1.36
CA THR A 121 3.40 4.01 1.48
C THR A 121 3.44 2.81 0.53
N LEU A 122 2.35 2.04 0.44
CA LEU A 122 2.23 0.91 -0.51
C LEU A 122 2.32 1.38 -1.96
N ARG A 123 1.74 2.55 -2.29
CA ARG A 123 1.85 3.13 -3.64
C ARG A 123 3.32 3.43 -3.99
N LEU A 124 4.04 4.08 -3.09
CA LEU A 124 5.47 4.36 -3.27
C LEU A 124 6.30 3.07 -3.41
N GLN A 125 5.97 2.01 -2.66
CA GLN A 125 6.60 0.70 -2.80
C GLN A 125 6.35 0.09 -4.18
N VAL A 126 5.11 0.11 -4.68
CA VAL A 126 4.79 -0.37 -6.04
C VAL A 126 5.56 0.42 -7.11
N GLU A 127 5.65 1.74 -6.97
CA GLU A 127 6.41 2.60 -7.89
C GLU A 127 7.92 2.30 -7.83
N THR A 128 8.46 2.10 -6.63
CA THR A 128 9.86 1.73 -6.41
C THR A 128 10.17 0.37 -7.06
N GLU A 129 9.30 -0.62 -6.88
CA GLU A 129 9.44 -1.94 -7.53
C GLU A 129 9.38 -1.83 -9.06
N ARG A 130 8.53 -0.96 -9.62
CA ARG A 130 8.53 -0.68 -11.07
C ARG A 130 9.86 -0.10 -11.53
N MET A 131 10.44 0.84 -10.77
CA MET A 131 11.75 1.40 -11.07
C MET A 131 12.86 0.34 -10.97
N ILE A 132 12.87 -0.47 -9.90
CA ILE A 132 13.85 -1.55 -9.71
C ILE A 132 13.77 -2.54 -10.87
N ALA A 133 12.58 -3.00 -11.26
CA ALA A 133 12.39 -3.90 -12.39
C ALA A 133 12.93 -3.29 -13.70
N SER A 134 12.66 -1.98 -13.94
CA SER A 134 13.19 -1.29 -15.12
C SER A 134 14.72 -1.20 -15.12
N LEU A 135 15.33 -0.99 -13.95
CA LEU A 135 16.77 -0.93 -13.78
C LEU A 135 17.42 -2.30 -13.90
N GLN A 136 16.79 -3.35 -13.35
CA GLN A 136 17.23 -4.75 -13.50
C GLN A 136 17.19 -5.17 -14.97
N TRP A 137 16.14 -4.81 -15.72
CA TRP A 137 16.07 -5.08 -17.15
C TRP A 137 17.21 -4.39 -17.92
N ARG A 138 17.48 -3.10 -17.62
CA ARG A 138 18.63 -2.38 -18.21
C ARG A 138 19.97 -3.02 -17.84
N ARG A 139 20.17 -3.39 -16.57
CA ARG A 139 21.39 -4.09 -16.13
C ARG A 139 21.56 -5.42 -16.85
N GLY A 140 20.53 -6.24 -16.90
CA GLY A 140 20.53 -7.53 -17.63
C GLY A 140 20.83 -7.37 -19.12
N PHE A 141 20.33 -6.32 -19.75
CA PHE A 141 20.66 -5.99 -21.14
C PHE A 141 22.13 -5.59 -21.30
N THR A 142 22.66 -4.71 -20.43
CA THR A 142 24.07 -4.29 -20.48
C THR A 142 25.04 -5.42 -20.21
N THR A 143 24.77 -6.30 -19.22
CA THR A 143 25.61 -7.47 -18.95
C THR A 143 25.56 -8.46 -20.11
N GLY A 144 24.38 -8.66 -20.73
CA GLY A 144 24.24 -9.46 -21.95
C GLY A 144 25.09 -8.95 -23.11
N ILE A 145 25.11 -7.63 -23.36
CA ILE A 145 25.96 -7.02 -24.39
C ILE A 145 27.45 -7.23 -24.08
N VAL A 146 27.88 -6.95 -22.85
CA VAL A 146 29.30 -7.07 -22.47
C VAL A 146 29.77 -8.53 -22.60
N VAL A 147 28.98 -9.49 -22.13
CA VAL A 147 29.29 -10.92 -22.27
C VAL A 147 29.36 -11.32 -23.75
N GLY A 148 28.43 -10.83 -24.58
CA GLY A 148 28.46 -11.05 -26.03
C GLY A 148 29.73 -10.50 -26.69
N LEU A 149 30.13 -9.26 -26.37
CA LEU A 149 31.34 -8.64 -26.89
C LEU A 149 32.61 -9.38 -26.47
N VAL A 150 32.69 -9.81 -25.20
CA VAL A 150 33.82 -10.61 -24.69
C VAL A 150 33.90 -11.95 -25.43
N ALA A 151 32.77 -12.63 -25.65
CA ALA A 151 32.74 -13.88 -26.40
C ALA A 151 33.24 -13.71 -27.85
N VAL A 152 32.80 -12.64 -28.54
CA VAL A 152 33.27 -12.30 -29.89
C VAL A 152 34.77 -12.02 -29.90
N ALA A 153 35.28 -11.26 -28.93
CA ALA A 153 36.70 -10.96 -28.82
C ALA A 153 37.55 -12.23 -28.63
N ILE A 154 37.09 -13.17 -27.80
CA ILE A 154 37.74 -14.47 -27.59
C ILE A 154 37.75 -15.29 -28.88
N ILE A 155 36.65 -15.32 -29.63
CA ILE A 155 36.58 -16.03 -30.93
C ILE A 155 37.56 -15.41 -31.93
N ILE A 156 37.64 -14.08 -32.03
CA ILE A 156 38.59 -13.40 -32.92
C ILE A 156 40.04 -13.73 -32.55
N LEU A 157 40.36 -13.75 -31.25
CA LEU A 157 41.68 -14.15 -30.75
C LEU A 157 42.01 -15.63 -30.99
N LEU A 158 41.00 -16.48 -31.17
CA LEU A 158 41.17 -17.91 -31.44
C LEU A 158 41.38 -18.25 -32.91
N VAL A 159 40.81 -17.44 -33.80
CA VAL A 159 40.94 -17.61 -35.26
C VAL A 159 42.27 -17.04 -35.77
N LYS A 160 42.87 -16.08 -35.05
CA LYS A 160 44.24 -15.58 -35.30
C LYS A 160 45.29 -16.45 -34.62
#